data_AF-A0A357M606-F1
#
_entry.id   AF-A0A357M606-F1
#
_cell.length_a   1.000
_cell.length_b   1.000
_cell.length_c   1.000
_cell.angle_alpha   90.00
_cell.angle_beta   90.00
_cell.angle_gamma   90.00
#
_symmetry.space_group_name_H-M   'P 1'
#
loop_
_entity.id
_entity.type
_entity.pdbx_description
1 polymer ?
#
loop_
_entity_poly.entity_id
_entity_poly.type
_entity_poly.pdbx_seq_one_letter_code
_entity_poly.pdbx_strand_id
1 'polypeptide(L)'
;MVQRSANECSRNIYDEDILSLILQLQRNEQGDHFVNAGLIVGAIIGQWNLFISTSFIEYRFWRLISEGKLLFKGIPYAMHLYFLRIP
;
A
#
# COMPACT_ATOMS: atom_id res chain seq x y z
N MET A 1 -8.52 33.84 13.89
CA MET A 1 -9.19 32.89 12.98
C MET A 1 -8.10 32.18 12.18
N VAL A 2 -7.53 31.11 12.73
CA VAL A 2 -6.45 30.35 12.09
C VAL A 2 -7.11 29.35 11.15
N GLN A 3 -6.84 29.47 9.85
CA GLN A 3 -7.17 28.41 8.90
C GLN A 3 -6.37 27.16 9.28
N ARG A 4 -7.02 26.22 9.95
CA ARG A 4 -6.52 24.85 10.04
C ARG A 4 -6.88 24.17 8.73
N SER A 5 -5.85 23.83 7.95
CA SER A 5 -5.95 23.13 6.67
C SER A 5 -6.94 21.97 6.73
N ALA A 6 -7.84 21.93 5.77
CA ALA A 6 -8.72 20.81 5.46
C ALA A 6 -7.95 19.61 4.88
N ASN A 7 -6.88 19.16 5.56
CA ASN A 7 -6.03 18.03 5.11
C ASN A 7 -6.16 16.76 5.98
N GLU A 8 -7.01 16.76 7.01
CA GLU A 8 -7.23 15.58 7.88
C GLU A 8 -8.49 14.77 7.51
N CYS A 9 -9.31 15.27 6.58
CA CYS A 9 -10.64 14.69 6.32
C CYS A 9 -10.62 13.77 5.11
N SER A 10 -10.16 12.52 5.29
CA SER A 10 -10.41 11.31 4.48
C SER A 10 -9.17 10.39 4.47
N ARG A 11 -8.63 10.06 5.66
CA ARG A 11 -7.77 8.87 5.72
C ARG A 11 -8.68 7.68 5.45
N ASN A 12 -8.43 6.96 4.37
CA ASN A 12 -9.27 5.83 4.03
C ASN A 12 -9.01 4.72 5.05
N ILE A 13 -10.07 4.08 5.52
CA ILE A 13 -10.02 3.04 6.57
C ILE A 13 -9.03 1.92 6.23
N TYR A 14 -8.76 1.67 4.94
CA TYR A 14 -7.86 0.62 4.49
C TYR A 14 -6.38 1.02 4.46
N ASP A 15 -6.04 2.30 4.59
CA ASP A 15 -4.64 2.74 4.49
C ASP A 15 -3.76 2.21 5.59
N GLU A 16 -4.24 2.27 6.82
CA GLU A 16 -3.47 1.87 7.99
C GLU A 16 -3.24 0.36 7.98
N ASP A 17 -4.24 -0.41 7.57
CA ASP A 17 -4.12 -1.86 7.44
C ASP A 17 -3.16 -2.26 6.30
N ILE A 18 -3.23 -1.58 5.13
CA ILE A 18 -2.27 -1.81 4.03
C ILE A 18 -0.85 -1.51 4.47
N LEU A 19 -0.61 -0.35 5.09
CA LEU A 19 0.73 0.06 5.53
C LEU A 19 1.26 -0.89 6.61
N SER A 20 0.41 -1.30 7.55
CA SER A 20 0.78 -2.24 8.61
C SER A 20 1.19 -3.60 8.04
N LEU A 21 0.45 -4.10 7.04
CA LEU A 21 0.78 -5.35 6.37
C LEU A 21 2.10 -5.25 5.59
N ILE A 22 2.32 -4.17 4.85
CA ILE A 22 3.58 -3.96 4.12
C ILE A 22 4.76 -3.91 5.10
N LEU A 23 4.63 -3.21 6.24
CA LEU A 23 5.65 -3.21 7.29
C LEU A 23 5.92 -4.60 7.87
N GLN A 24 4.88 -5.41 8.06
CA GLN A 24 5.04 -6.80 8.52
C GLN A 24 5.83 -7.63 7.51
N LEU A 25 5.50 -7.52 6.22
CA LEU A 25 6.20 -8.26 5.16
C LEU A 25 7.65 -7.79 5.02
N GLN A 26 7.91 -6.48 5.09
CA GLN A 26 9.25 -5.90 5.03
C GLN A 26 10.21 -6.41 6.11
N ARG A 27 9.71 -6.69 7.32
CA ARG A 27 10.53 -7.21 8.42
C ARG A 27 11.07 -8.61 8.13
N ASN A 28 10.43 -9.34 7.22
CA ASN A 28 10.84 -10.68 6.82
C ASN A 28 11.79 -10.67 5.60
N GLU A 29 11.89 -9.54 4.90
CA GLU A 29 12.77 -9.38 3.75
C GLU A 29 14.21 -9.09 4.17
N GLN A 30 15.16 -9.76 3.53
CA GLN A 30 16.59 -9.44 3.62
C GLN A 30 16.98 -8.56 2.43
N GLY A 31 17.52 -7.35 2.65
CA GLY A 31 18.03 -6.50 1.59
C GLY A 31 17.38 -5.12 1.52
N ASP A 32 16.93 -4.70 0.32
CA ASP A 32 16.42 -3.34 0.08
C ASP A 32 15.00 -3.09 0.65
N HIS A 33 14.43 -4.12 1.28
CA HIS A 33 13.11 -4.19 1.90
C HIS A 33 11.95 -3.92 0.94
N PHE A 34 12.14 -4.03 -0.38
CA PHE A 34 11.02 -3.94 -1.31
C PHE A 34 10.21 -5.23 -1.33
N VAL A 35 8.90 -5.13 -1.15
CA VAL A 35 7.97 -6.27 -1.14
C VAL A 35 7.17 -6.30 -2.44
N ASN A 36 7.03 -7.46 -3.06
CA ASN A 36 6.27 -7.62 -4.31
C ASN A 36 4.78 -7.26 -4.10
N ALA A 37 4.22 -6.41 -4.96
CA ALA A 37 2.84 -5.94 -4.78
C ALA A 37 1.79 -7.05 -4.99
N GLY A 38 2.08 -8.06 -5.81
CA GLY A 38 1.26 -9.25 -5.94
C GLY A 38 1.18 -10.06 -4.64
N LEU A 39 2.28 -10.17 -3.90
CA LEU A 39 2.29 -10.82 -2.57
C LEU A 39 1.47 -10.02 -1.55
N ILE A 40 1.59 -8.69 -1.55
CA ILE A 40 0.81 -7.83 -0.66
C ILE A 40 -0.69 -8.02 -0.93
N VAL A 41 -1.11 -8.01 -2.21
CA VAL A 41 -2.51 -8.21 -2.59
C VAL A 41 -3.02 -9.59 -2.19
N GLY A 42 -2.22 -10.64 -2.41
CA GLY A 42 -2.57 -12.00 -1.97
C GLY A 42 -2.77 -12.09 -0.46
N ALA A 43 -1.90 -11.43 0.32
CA ALA A 43 -2.02 -11.36 1.77
C ALA A 43 -3.26 -10.57 2.21
N ILE A 44 -3.60 -9.46 1.55
CA ILE A 44 -4.84 -8.70 1.82
C ILE A 44 -6.06 -9.58 1.59
N ILE A 45 -6.15 -10.26 0.45
CA ILE A 45 -7.30 -11.13 0.12
C ILE A 45 -7.42 -12.30 1.13
N GLY A 46 -6.28 -12.85 1.58
CA GLY A 46 -6.28 -13.94 2.55
C GLY A 46 -6.68 -13.50 3.96
N GLN A 47 -6.33 -12.29 4.39
CA GLN A 47 -6.62 -11.76 5.73
C GLN A 47 -7.99 -11.09 5.82
N TRP A 48 -8.32 -10.28 4.82
CA TRP A 48 -9.56 -9.55 4.76
C TRP A 48 -10.53 -10.45 4.03
N ASN A 49 -11.37 -11.15 4.78
CA ASN A 49 -12.44 -12.02 4.26
C ASN A 49 -13.57 -11.19 3.59
N LEU A 50 -13.19 -10.16 2.82
CA LEU A 50 -14.02 -9.11 2.24
C LEU A 50 -13.95 -9.19 0.71
N PHE A 51 -15.08 -8.92 0.06
CA PHE A 51 -15.17 -8.78 -1.40
C PHE A 51 -14.62 -7.41 -1.84
N ILE A 52 -13.33 -7.17 -1.66
CA ILE A 52 -12.65 -5.98 -2.18
C ILE A 52 -11.96 -6.35 -3.48
N SER A 53 -12.17 -5.54 -4.53
CA SER A 53 -11.53 -5.79 -5.82
C SER A 53 -10.03 -5.51 -5.75
N THR A 54 -9.25 -6.33 -6.46
CA THR A 54 -7.80 -6.11 -6.60
C THR A 54 -7.49 -4.76 -7.24
N SER A 55 -8.33 -4.30 -8.17
CA SER A 55 -8.22 -2.96 -8.77
C SER A 55 -8.38 -1.83 -7.75
N PHE A 56 -9.23 -2.01 -6.73
CA PHE A 56 -9.35 -1.02 -5.66
C PHE A 56 -8.09 -1.00 -4.79
N ILE A 57 -7.52 -2.16 -4.46
CA ILE A 57 -6.26 -2.26 -3.71
C ILE A 57 -5.12 -1.58 -4.49
N GLU A 58 -5.01 -1.84 -5.79
CA GLU A 58 -4.03 -1.21 -6.66
C GLU A 58 -4.21 0.31 -6.71
N TYR A 59 -5.46 0.79 -6.83
CA TYR A 59 -5.75 2.22 -6.69
C TYR A 59 -5.25 2.79 -5.35
N ARG A 60 -5.40 2.05 -4.24
CA ARG A 60 -4.87 2.50 -2.94
C ARG A 60 -3.34 2.56 -2.94
N PHE A 61 -2.65 1.60 -3.55
CA PHE A 61 -1.19 1.66 -3.67
C PHE A 61 -0.75 2.92 -4.42
N TRP A 62 -1.37 3.23 -5.56
CA TRP A 62 -1.03 4.44 -6.32
C TRP A 62 -1.30 5.73 -5.56
N ARG A 63 -2.39 5.78 -4.78
CA ARG A 63 -2.66 6.90 -3.87
C ARG A 63 -1.59 7.06 -2.80
N LEU A 64 -1.20 5.97 -2.13
CA LEU A 64 -0.17 5.99 -1.09
C LEU A 64 1.22 6.36 -1.65
N ILE A 65 1.53 5.93 -2.88
CA ILE A 65 2.75 6.34 -3.61
C ILE A 65 2.70 7.85 -3.89
N SER A 66 1.59 8.34 -4.45
CA SER A 66 1.42 9.76 -4.76
C SER A 66 1.48 10.65 -3.51
N GLU A 67 1.10 10.12 -2.35
CA GLU A 67 1.16 10.80 -1.04
C GLU A 67 2.54 10.66 -0.36
N GLY A 68 3.49 9.96 -0.98
CA GLY A 68 4.84 9.75 -0.43
C GLY A 68 4.92 8.75 0.72
N LYS A 69 3.83 8.00 0.99
CA LYS A 69 3.79 6.97 2.03
C LYS A 69 4.38 5.62 1.58
N LEU A 70 4.48 5.42 0.27
CA LEU A 70 5.11 4.25 -0.35
C LEU A 70 6.10 4.67 -1.43
N LEU A 71 7.22 3.96 -1.50
CA LEU A 71 8.16 3.95 -2.61
C LEU A 71 7.78 2.84 -3.59
N PHE A 72 8.06 3.07 -4.87
CA PHE A 72 7.76 2.17 -5.97
C PHE A 72 9.04 1.79 -6.73
N LYS A 73 9.12 0.52 -7.16
CA LYS A 73 10.18 -0.01 -8.03
C LYS A 73 9.61 -1.05 -8.98
N GLY A 74 9.98 -1.02 -10.26
CA GLY A 74 9.56 -2.02 -11.26
C GLY A 74 8.64 -1.47 -12.34
N ILE A 75 7.73 -2.31 -12.87
CA ILE A 75 6.87 -1.98 -14.02
C ILE A 75 5.40 -1.84 -13.55
N PRO A 76 4.74 -0.69 -13.77
CA PRO A 76 3.40 -0.40 -13.25
C PRO A 76 2.26 -1.06 -14.08
N TYR A 77 2.55 -2.16 -14.80
CA TYR A 77 1.58 -2.80 -15.70
C TYR A 77 0.73 -3.87 -14.98
N ALA A 78 1.35 -4.61 -14.07
CA ALA A 78 0.66 -5.64 -13.29
C ALA A 78 1.29 -5.76 -11.91
N MET A 79 0.49 -6.05 -10.88
CA MET A 79 0.91 -6.07 -9.48
C MET A 79 2.08 -7.01 -9.18
N HIS A 80 2.25 -8.10 -9.92
CA HIS A 80 3.40 -9.00 -9.72
C HIS A 80 4.72 -8.47 -10.32
N LEU A 81 4.68 -7.41 -11.13
CA LEU A 81 5.83 -6.82 -11.82
C LEU A 81 6.45 -5.61 -11.10
N TYR A 82 5.88 -5.22 -9.96
CA TYR A 82 6.41 -4.13 -9.17
C TYR A 82 6.42 -4.41 -7.68
N PHE A 83 7.20 -3.60 -6.98
CA PHE A 83 7.49 -3.73 -5.57
C PHE A 83 7.21 -2.40 -4.87
N LEU A 84 6.80 -2.52 -3.61
CA LEU A 84 6.47 -1.41 -2.74
C LEU A 84 7.31 -1.46 -1.48
N ARG A 85 7.60 -0.27 -0.94
CA ARG A 85 8.29 -0.12 0.33
C ARG A 85 7.77 1.07 1.10
N ILE A 86 7.61 0.97 2.42
CA ILE A 86 7.53 2.14 3.29
C ILE A 86 8.91 2.81 3.34
N PRO A 87 8.99 4.14 3.11
CA PRO A 87 10.25 4.90 3.12
C PRO A 87 11.17 4.59 4.30
#